data_AF-A0A5D2MLI8-F1
#
_entry.id   AF-A0A5D2MLI8-F1
#
_cell.length_a   1.000
_cell.length_b   1.000
_cell.length_c   1.000
_cell.angle_alpha   90.00
_cell.angle_beta   90.00
_cell.angle_gamma   90.00
#
_symmetry.space_group_name_H-M   'P 1'
#
loop_
_entity.id
_entity.type
_entity.pdbx_description
1 polymer ?
#
loop_
_entity_poly.entity_id
_entity_poly.type
_entity_poly.pdbx_seq_one_letter_code
_entity_poly.pdbx_strand_id
1 'polypeptide(L)'
;MTHSSQKFVSYTPFSSNRKITIADGSVSTVAGQSDIAINKALTLSNVLHIPKLFTNILSIQKITKGSNCSVVFYPNRCVFQKQSTRRIIRHAKEVNGLYYLEESSG
;
A
#
# COMPACT_ATOMS: atom_id res chain seq x y z
N MET A 1 -3.84 1.99 -2.24
CA MET A 1 -4.45 3.31 -2.51
C MET A 1 -3.77 4.32 -1.62
N THR A 2 -3.59 5.54 -2.09
CA THR A 2 -2.88 6.59 -1.34
C THR A 2 -3.54 7.94 -1.54
N HIS A 3 -3.48 8.78 -0.52
CA HIS A 3 -3.87 10.19 -0.59
C HIS A 3 -2.68 11.12 -0.91
N SER A 4 -1.46 10.64 -0.69
CA SER A 4 -0.23 11.43 -0.82
C SER A 4 0.56 11.02 -2.05
N SER A 5 1.11 12.02 -2.74
CA SER A 5 1.97 11.90 -3.92
C SER A 5 3.47 11.87 -3.61
N GLN A 6 3.87 12.03 -2.35
CA GLN A 6 5.28 12.21 -1.97
C GLN A 6 6.19 11.03 -2.32
N LYS A 7 5.66 9.81 -2.38
CA LYS A 7 6.42 8.57 -2.63
C LYS A 7 6.22 8.01 -4.04
N PHE A 8 5.72 8.84 -4.98
CA PHE A 8 5.46 8.42 -6.36
C PHE A 8 6.77 8.30 -7.12
N VAL A 9 7.01 7.14 -7.73
CA VAL A 9 8.13 6.90 -8.64
C VAL A 9 7.75 7.22 -10.08
N SER A 10 6.50 6.93 -10.44
CA SER A 10 5.87 7.24 -11.73
C SER A 10 4.50 7.84 -11.47
N TYR A 11 3.93 8.62 -12.39
CA TYR A 11 2.56 9.10 -12.24
C TYR A 11 1.84 9.15 -13.59
N THR A 12 0.64 8.57 -13.62
CA THR A 12 -0.25 8.62 -14.77
C THR A 12 -1.59 9.19 -14.31
N PRO A 13 -1.92 10.44 -14.68
CA PRO A 13 -3.22 11.02 -14.34
C PRO A 13 -4.34 10.31 -15.10
N PHE A 14 -5.54 10.29 -14.52
CA PHE A 14 -6.75 9.87 -15.24
C PHE A 14 -7.56 11.09 -15.67
N SER A 15 -8.20 11.00 -16.84
CA SER A 15 -9.29 11.93 -17.17
C SER A 15 -10.38 11.78 -16.10
N SER A 16 -10.88 12.91 -15.59
CA SER A 16 -11.53 13.13 -14.28
C SER A 16 -12.82 12.34 -13.96
N ASN A 17 -13.14 11.30 -14.73
CA ASN A 17 -14.41 10.56 -14.65
C ASN A 17 -14.33 9.23 -13.90
N ARG A 18 -13.13 8.77 -13.49
CA ARG A 18 -13.03 7.53 -12.69
C ARG A 18 -13.44 7.79 -11.26
N LYS A 19 -14.53 7.14 -10.84
CA LYS A 19 -15.03 7.12 -9.47
C LYS A 19 -14.95 5.71 -8.90
N ILE A 20 -14.70 5.61 -7.60
CA ILE A 20 -14.76 4.35 -6.86
C ILE A 20 -15.51 4.55 -5.55
N THR A 21 -16.07 3.47 -5.02
CA THR A 21 -16.55 3.41 -3.64
C THR A 21 -15.41 3.00 -2.73
N ILE A 22 -15.15 3.77 -1.66
CA ILE A 22 -14.11 3.46 -0.67
C ILE A 22 -14.71 2.73 0.54
N ALA A 23 -13.86 2.34 1.50
CA ALA A 23 -14.24 1.46 2.61
C ALA A 23 -15.33 2.04 3.53
N ASP A 24 -15.46 3.36 3.62
CA ASP A 24 -16.52 4.02 4.39
C ASP A 24 -17.87 4.13 3.63
N GLY A 25 -17.94 3.56 2.42
CA GLY A 25 -19.13 3.58 1.56
C GLY A 25 -19.29 4.85 0.71
N SER A 26 -18.45 5.86 0.91
CA SER A 26 -18.49 7.08 0.09
C SER A 26 -17.90 6.87 -1.30
N VAL A 27 -18.33 7.71 -2.25
CA VAL A 27 -17.81 7.72 -3.62
C VAL A 27 -16.74 8.80 -3.75
N SER A 28 -15.55 8.42 -4.21
CA SER A 28 -14.43 9.33 -4.43
C SER A 28 -13.90 9.24 -5.87
N THR A 29 -13.40 10.37 -6.36
CA THR A 29 -12.71 10.46 -7.65
C THR A 29 -11.28 9.95 -7.52
N VAL A 30 -10.82 9.22 -8.52
CA VAL A 30 -9.43 8.77 -8.64
C VAL A 30 -8.68 9.76 -9.54
N ALA A 31 -7.66 10.41 -8.99
CA ALA A 31 -6.88 11.43 -9.70
C ALA A 31 -5.87 10.82 -10.70
N GLY A 32 -5.43 9.60 -10.44
CA GLY A 32 -4.45 8.91 -11.27
C GLY A 32 -3.96 7.62 -10.62
N GLN A 33 -2.88 7.09 -11.15
CA GLN A 33 -2.16 5.97 -10.56
C GLN A 33 -0.64 6.20 -10.58
N SER A 34 0.05 5.50 -9.70
CA SER A 34 1.49 5.61 -9.50
C SER A 34 2.09 4.28 -9.07
N ASP A 35 3.35 4.05 -9.39
CA ASP A 35 4.16 3.07 -8.68
C ASP A 35 4.84 3.73 -7.47
N ILE A 36 4.84 3.04 -6.33
CA ILE A 36 5.37 3.54 -5.05
C ILE A 36 6.42 2.57 -4.54
N ALA A 37 7.66 3.04 -4.43
CA ALA A 37 8.71 2.29 -3.76
C ALA A 37 8.56 2.47 -2.23
N ILE A 38 8.18 1.40 -1.51
CA ILE A 38 8.24 1.40 -0.04
C ILE A 38 9.69 1.26 0.40
N ASN A 39 10.47 0.42 -0.30
CA ASN A 39 11.90 0.23 -0.09
C ASN A 39 12.55 -0.45 -1.30
N LYS A 40 13.88 -0.66 -1.24
CA LYS A 40 14.66 -1.31 -2.32
C LYS A 40 14.16 -2.71 -2.74
N ALA A 41 13.49 -3.43 -1.87
CA ALA A 41 12.94 -4.76 -2.08
C ALA A 41 11.41 -4.81 -2.22
N LEU A 42 10.70 -3.68 -2.09
CA LEU A 42 9.23 -3.64 -2.09
C LEU A 42 8.71 -2.40 -2.82
N THR A 43 8.20 -2.64 -4.02
CA THR A 43 7.52 -1.64 -4.84
C THR A 43 6.06 -2.04 -5.01
N LEU A 44 5.16 -1.10 -4.78
CA LEU A 44 3.74 -1.22 -5.07
C LEU A 44 3.50 -0.71 -6.48
N SER A 45 2.94 -1.55 -7.35
CA SER A 45 2.56 -1.13 -8.69
C SER A 45 1.09 -0.73 -8.77
N ASN A 46 0.78 0.19 -9.70
CA ASN A 46 -0.59 0.62 -9.99
C ASN A 46 -1.39 1.06 -8.75
N VAL A 47 -0.76 1.87 -7.89
CA VAL A 47 -1.38 2.45 -6.70
C VAL A 47 -2.30 3.60 -7.15
N LEU A 48 -3.59 3.48 -6.85
CA LEU A 48 -4.56 4.55 -7.12
C LEU A 48 -4.31 5.74 -6.19
N HIS A 49 -4.21 6.93 -6.78
CA HIS A 49 -4.13 8.21 -6.09
C HIS A 49 -5.52 8.80 -5.90
N ILE A 50 -5.92 8.96 -4.64
CA ILE A 50 -7.25 9.40 -4.22
C ILE A 50 -7.06 10.50 -3.16
N PRO A 51 -7.03 11.78 -3.55
CA PRO A 51 -6.71 12.88 -2.63
C PRO A 51 -7.64 13.00 -1.42
N LYS A 52 -8.90 12.53 -1.54
CA LYS A 52 -9.90 12.57 -0.46
C LYS A 52 -9.81 11.39 0.53
N LEU A 53 -8.87 10.47 0.34
CA LEU A 53 -8.72 9.31 1.20
C LEU A 53 -8.07 9.72 2.53
N PHE A 54 -8.60 9.27 3.66
CA PHE A 54 -8.03 9.62 4.97
C PHE A 54 -6.75 8.85 5.32
N THR A 55 -6.64 7.60 4.88
CA THR A 55 -5.51 6.72 5.22
C THR A 55 -5.12 5.86 4.03
N ASN A 56 -3.83 5.55 3.89
CA ASN A 56 -3.35 4.69 2.81
C ASN A 56 -3.74 3.25 3.09
N ILE A 57 -4.30 2.57 2.09
CA ILE A 57 -4.74 1.18 2.20
C ILE A 57 -3.89 0.30 1.29
N LEU A 58 -3.40 -0.80 1.85
CA LEU A 58 -2.62 -1.80 1.13
C LEU A 58 -3.46 -3.03 0.84
N SER A 59 -3.46 -3.48 -0.41
CA SER A 59 -4.07 -4.77 -0.77
C SER A 59 -3.04 -5.88 -0.59
N ILE A 60 -3.35 -6.84 0.31
CA ILE A 60 -2.48 -8.01 0.57
C ILE A 60 -2.27 -8.82 -0.71
N GLN A 61 -3.32 -9.09 -1.47
CA GLN A 61 -3.22 -9.86 -2.70
C GLN A 61 -2.32 -9.19 -3.75
N LYS A 62 -2.42 -7.86 -3.90
CA LYS A 62 -1.57 -7.13 -4.87
C LYS A 62 -0.10 -7.18 -4.47
N ILE A 63 0.21 -6.94 -3.19
CA ILE A 63 1.60 -6.88 -2.74
C ILE A 63 2.25 -8.27 -2.70
N THR A 64 1.54 -9.31 -2.27
CA THR A 64 2.09 -10.68 -2.25
C THR A 64 2.36 -11.18 -3.67
N LYS A 65 1.46 -10.89 -4.62
CA LYS A 65 1.65 -11.24 -6.05
C LYS A 65 2.77 -10.42 -6.70
N GLY A 66 2.85 -9.12 -6.41
CA GLY A 66 3.82 -8.21 -7.05
C GLY A 66 5.26 -8.36 -6.55
N SER A 67 5.47 -8.77 -5.30
CA SER A 67 6.79 -8.80 -4.66
C SER A 67 7.31 -10.20 -4.30
N ASN A 68 6.58 -11.26 -4.70
CA ASN A 68 6.87 -12.66 -4.31
C ASN A 68 7.09 -12.78 -2.80
N CYS A 69 6.24 -12.10 -2.03
CA CYS A 69 6.28 -12.10 -0.57
C CYS A 69 5.06 -12.83 0.01
N SER A 70 5.21 -13.31 1.23
CA SER A 70 4.10 -13.73 2.08
C SER A 70 3.90 -12.67 3.17
N VAL A 71 2.67 -12.57 3.66
CA VAL A 71 2.34 -11.71 4.80
C VAL A 71 1.89 -12.61 5.94
N VAL A 72 2.53 -12.48 7.10
CA VAL A 72 2.22 -13.26 8.30
C VAL A 72 1.70 -12.31 9.37
N PHE A 73 0.48 -12.58 9.83
CA PHE A 73 -0.18 -11.81 10.88
C PHE A 73 0.05 -12.44 12.24
N TYR A 74 0.35 -11.59 13.22
CA TYR A 74 0.41 -11.88 14.64
C TYR A 74 -0.53 -10.91 15.36
N PRO A 75 -0.98 -11.19 16.60
CA PRO A 75 -1.92 -10.32 17.31
C PRO A 75 -1.50 -8.85 17.40
N ASN A 76 -0.19 -8.58 17.50
CA ASN A 76 0.35 -7.23 17.71
C ASN A 76 1.22 -6.70 16.56
N ARG A 77 1.42 -7.49 15.49
CA ARG A 77 2.28 -7.11 14.37
C ARG A 77 1.98 -7.93 13.12
N CYS A 78 2.45 -7.44 12.00
CA CYS A 78 2.44 -8.15 10.74
C CYS A 78 3.84 -8.08 10.11
N VAL A 79 4.28 -9.14 9.44
CA VAL A 79 5.57 -9.18 8.76
C VAL A 79 5.41 -9.61 7.31
N PHE A 80 6.15 -8.93 6.43
CA PHE A 80 6.28 -9.26 5.02
C PHE A 80 7.57 -10.04 4.85
N GLN A 81 7.48 -11.28 4.36
CA GLN A 81 8.61 -12.19 4.21
C GLN A 81 8.83 -12.57 2.75
N LYS A 82 10.08 -12.63 2.31
CA LYS A 82 10.40 -13.19 0.99
C LYS A 82 10.03 -14.67 0.96
N GLN A 83 9.29 -15.11 -0.05
CA GLN A 83 8.81 -16.50 -0.10
C GLN A 83 9.97 -17.51 -0.16
N SER A 84 11.02 -17.21 -0.92
CA SER A 84 12.13 -18.15 -1.14
C SER A 84 13.06 -18.31 0.06
N THR A 85 13.31 -17.24 0.83
CA THR A 85 14.30 -17.26 1.93
C THR A 85 13.70 -17.11 3.31
N ARG A 86 12.39 -16.82 3.41
CA ARG A 86 11.69 -16.43 4.65
C ARG A 86 12.25 -15.19 5.35
N ARG A 87 13.23 -14.50 4.73
CA ARG A 87 13.78 -13.25 5.24
C ARG A 87 12.69 -12.21 5.36
N ILE A 88 12.62 -11.53 6.50
CA ILE A 88 11.71 -10.41 6.71
C ILE A 88 12.18 -9.22 5.85
N ILE A 89 11.26 -8.71 5.04
CA ILE A 89 11.45 -7.54 4.16
C ILE A 89 10.91 -6.30 4.86
N ARG A 90 9.74 -6.40 5.52
CA ARG A 90 9.11 -5.30 6.24
C ARG A 90 8.32 -5.76 7.44
N HIS A 91 8.20 -4.85 8.39
CA HIS A 91 7.39 -4.96 9.59
C HIS A 91 6.19 -4.01 9.48
N ALA A 92 5.12 -4.38 10.16
CA ALA A 92 3.97 -3.54 10.41
C ALA A 92 3.54 -3.72 11.86
N LYS A 93 3.24 -2.62 12.54
CA LYS A 93 2.80 -2.61 13.93
C LYS A 93 1.27 -2.53 13.99
N GLU A 94 0.67 -3.27 14.91
CA GLU A 94 -0.75 -3.12 15.21
C GLU A 94 -0.99 -1.86 16.05
N VAL A 95 -2.01 -1.08 15.67
CA VAL A 95 -2.53 0.08 16.39
C VAL A 95 -4.04 0.12 16.20
N ASN A 96 -4.80 -0.01 17.29
CA ASN A 96 -6.27 0.09 17.33
C ASN A 96 -7.00 -0.79 16.29
N GLY A 97 -6.54 -2.03 16.11
CA GLY A 97 -7.09 -3.03 15.20
C GLY A 97 -6.55 -2.95 13.76
N LEU A 98 -5.65 -2.02 13.46
CA LEU A 98 -5.07 -1.83 12.13
C LEU A 98 -3.55 -2.05 12.13
N TYR A 99 -3.02 -2.57 11.02
CA TYR A 99 -1.57 -2.80 10.86
C TYR A 99 -0.94 -1.70 10.00
N TYR A 100 -0.08 -0.90 10.62
CA TYR A 100 0.65 0.19 9.96
C TYR A 100 2.05 -0.28 9.59
N LEU A 101 2.41 -0.16 8.31
CA LEU A 101 3.78 -0.42 7.85
C LEU A 101 4.75 0.47 8.62
N GLU A 102 5.76 -0.14 9.22
CA GLU A 102 6.81 0.60 9.90
C GLU A 102 7.65 1.34 8.85
N GLU A 103 7.78 2.65 9.02
CA GLU A 103 8.71 3.41 8.22
C GLU A 103 10.13 3.00 8.61
N SER A 104 11.00 2.81 7.62
CA SER A 104 12.41 2.61 7.92
C SER A 104 12.91 3.88 8.60
N SER A 105 13.26 3.79 9.89
CA SER A 105 14.16 4.75 10.51
C SER A 105 15.40 4.84 9.61
N GLY A 106 15.80 6.06 9.27
CA GLY A 106 16.80 6.37 8.24
C GLY A 106 18.05 5.51 8.26
#